data_AF-A0A2E4DY40-F1
#
_entry.id   AF-A0A2E4DY40-F1
#
_cell.length_a   1.000
_cell.length_b   1.000
_cell.length_c   1.000
_cell.angle_alpha   90.00
_cell.angle_beta   90.00
_cell.angle_gamma   90.00
#
_symmetry.space_group_name_H-M   'P 1'
#
loop_
_entity.id
_entity.type
_entity.pdbx_description
1 polymer ?
#
loop_
_entity_poly.entity_id
_entity_poly.type
_entity_poly.pdbx_seq_one_letter_code
_entity_poly.pdbx_strand_id
1 'polypeptide(L)'
;MAKRSIALITITLFVGAMAGTLTGELLGLILPEGVVKDFFLTGVSFNLGGLMGNDSGVIVLNMIMFTIQFGLAIKMNFTSIIGLAGAYYFLRYLR
;
A
#
# COMPACT_ATOMS: atom_id res chain seq x y z
N MET A 1 0.30 25.38 19.60
CA MET A 1 -0.25 24.14 19.00
C MET A 1 -0.73 24.46 17.60
N ALA A 2 0.18 24.44 16.61
CA ALA A 2 -0.20 24.71 15.22
C ALA A 2 -1.09 23.56 14.75
N LYS A 3 -2.29 23.89 14.25
CA LYS A 3 -3.20 22.96 13.58
C LYS A 3 -2.47 22.41 12.36
N ARG A 4 -1.67 21.35 12.51
CA ARG A 4 -1.10 20.65 11.35
C ARG A 4 -2.30 20.22 10.51
N SER A 5 -2.26 20.55 9.23
CA SER A 5 -3.34 20.15 8.34
C SER A 5 -3.47 18.64 8.44
N ILE A 6 -4.70 18.16 8.64
CA ILE A 6 -5.01 16.73 8.65
C ILE A 6 -4.42 16.07 7.40
N ALA A 7 -4.37 16.80 6.28
CA ALA A 7 -3.68 16.42 5.05
C ALA A 7 -2.21 16.01 5.23
N LEU A 8 -1.39 16.75 5.99
CA LEU A 8 0.01 16.38 6.21
C LEU A 8 0.17 15.08 7.00
N ILE A 9 -0.70 14.86 7.98
CA ILE A 9 -0.71 13.63 8.79
C ILE A 9 -1.09 12.43 7.91
N THR A 10 -2.18 12.58 7.13
CA THR A 10 -2.66 11.54 6.21
C THR A 10 -1.63 11.19 5.15
N ILE A 11 -1.01 12.19 4.51
CA ILE A 11 0.03 11.95 3.49
C ILE A 11 1.23 11.23 4.08
N THR A 12 1.70 11.65 5.26
CA THR A 12 2.88 11.03 5.89
C THR A 12 2.60 9.56 6.29
N LEU A 13 1.42 9.28 6.84
CA LEU A 13 1.00 7.89 7.12
C LEU A 13 0.89 7.08 5.84
N PHE A 14 0.33 7.66 4.76
CA PHE A 14 0.19 6.96 3.48
C PHE A 14 1.56 6.60 2.88
N VAL A 15 2.50 7.54 2.87
CA VAL A 15 3.89 7.29 2.44
C VAL A 15 4.57 6.25 3.33
N GLY A 16 4.33 6.30 4.65
CA GLY A 16 4.80 5.30 5.60
C GLY A 16 4.30 3.89 5.32
N ALA A 17 3.00 3.73 5.04
CA ALA A 17 2.41 2.47 4.63
C ALA A 17 3.03 1.94 3.33
N MET A 18 3.17 2.80 2.31
CA MET A 18 3.77 2.42 1.03
C MET A 18 5.23 1.97 1.20
N ALA A 19 6.03 2.73 1.95
CA ALA A 19 7.42 2.40 2.22
C ALA A 19 7.55 1.10 3.02
N GLY A 20 6.68 0.88 4.00
CA GLY A 20 6.60 -0.37 4.76
C GLY A 20 6.26 -1.57 3.87
N THR A 21 5.27 -1.43 2.99
CA THR A 21 4.91 -2.50 2.04
C THR A 21 6.08 -2.85 1.12
N LEU A 22 6.71 -1.85 0.51
CA LEU A 22 7.87 -2.03 -0.39
C LEU A 22 9.03 -2.72 0.34
N THR A 23 9.33 -2.28 1.57
CA THR A 23 10.39 -2.88 2.39
C THR A 23 10.06 -4.34 2.72
N GLY A 24 8.80 -4.65 3.00
CA GLY A 24 8.34 -6.03 3.26
C GLY A 24 8.50 -6.94 2.05
N GLU A 25 8.22 -6.45 0.85
CA GLU A 25 8.43 -7.21 -0.40
C GLU A 25 9.92 -7.42 -0.68
N LEU A 26 10.77 -6.41 -0.46
CA LEU A 26 12.22 -6.54 -0.58
C LEU A 26 12.80 -7.56 0.41
N LEU A 27 12.32 -7.57 1.66
CA LEU A 27 12.70 -8.59 2.65
C LEU A 27 12.22 -9.98 2.23
N GLY A 28 11.04 -10.08 1.63
CA GLY A 28 10.50 -11.33 1.08
C GLY A 28 11.34 -11.96 -0.04
N LEU A 29 12.16 -11.17 -0.74
CA LEU A 29 13.09 -11.67 -1.77
C LEU A 29 14.33 -12.35 -1.16
N ILE A 30 14.75 -11.89 0.02
CA ILE A 30 15.96 -12.39 0.71
C ILE A 30 15.61 -13.59 1.60
N LEU A 31 14.37 -13.65 2.09
CA LEU A 31 13.92 -14.71 2.99
C LEU A 31 13.75 -16.06 2.25
N PRO A 32 14.27 -17.17 2.81
CA PRO A 32 14.00 -18.51 2.31
C PRO A 32 12.51 -18.87 2.49
N GLU A 33 12.05 -19.87 1.73
CA GLU A 33 10.66 -20.32 1.80
C GLU A 33 10.32 -20.87 3.19
N GLY A 34 9.24 -20.35 3.79
CA GLY A 34 8.79 -20.73 5.12
C GLY A 34 7.71 -19.80 5.66
N VAL A 35 7.14 -20.18 6.82
CA VAL A 35 6.01 -19.48 7.46
C VAL A 35 6.29 -18.00 7.75
N VAL A 36 7.57 -17.64 7.92
CA VAL A 36 8.00 -16.26 8.16
C VAL A 36 7.80 -15.42 6.90
N LYS A 37 8.22 -15.94 5.74
CA LYS A 37 8.03 -15.27 4.45
C LYS A 37 6.56 -15.08 4.14
N ASP A 38 5.75 -16.11 4.38
CA ASP A 38 4.30 -16.05 4.17
C ASP A 38 3.64 -15.05 5.12
N PHE A 39 4.06 -15.00 6.39
CA PHE A 39 3.56 -14.01 7.34
C PHE A 39 3.88 -12.56 6.91
N PHE A 40 5.08 -12.32 6.39
CA PHE A 40 5.48 -11.00 5.90
C PHE A 40 4.79 -10.59 4.59
N LEU A 41 4.48 -11.55 3.71
CA LEU A 41 3.88 -11.30 2.39
C LEU A 41 2.35 -11.37 2.36
N THR A 42 1.75 -12.05 3.34
CA THR A 42 0.31 -12.09 3.55
C THR A 42 -0.17 -10.69 3.90
N GLY A 43 -1.15 -10.22 3.14
CA GLY A 43 -1.63 -8.87 3.25
C GLY A 43 -2.98 -8.71 2.58
N VAL A 44 -3.69 -7.67 2.98
CA VAL A 44 -4.98 -7.33 2.39
C VAL A 44 -4.73 -6.53 1.11
N SER A 45 -5.20 -7.03 -0.02
CA SER A 45 -5.18 -6.32 -1.30
C SER A 45 -6.53 -5.64 -1.55
N PHE A 46 -6.53 -4.31 -1.63
CA PHE A 46 -7.68 -3.52 -2.04
C PHE A 46 -7.54 -3.17 -3.52
N ASN A 47 -8.43 -3.72 -4.35
CA ASN A 47 -8.52 -3.38 -5.76
C ASN A 47 -9.59 -2.31 -5.94
N LEU A 48 -9.20 -1.09 -6.30
CA LEU A 48 -10.16 0.01 -6.51
C LEU A 48 -11.13 -0.27 -7.67
N GLY A 49 -10.76 -1.08 -8.66
CA GLY A 49 -11.66 -1.44 -9.76
C GLY A 49 -12.78 -2.42 -9.35
N GLY A 50 -12.64 -3.14 -8.23
CA GLY A 50 -13.72 -3.99 -7.70
C GLY A 50 -14.87 -3.18 -7.10
N LEU A 51 -14.60 -1.94 -6.66
CA LEU A 51 -15.63 -1.03 -6.14
C LEU A 51 -16.57 -0.51 -7.25
N MET A 52 -16.18 -0.65 -8.52
CA MET A 52 -16.95 -0.20 -9.70
C MET A 52 -17.63 -1.36 -10.45
N GLY A 53 -17.85 -2.51 -9.79
CA GLY A 53 -18.64 -3.60 -10.33
C GLY A 53 -17.98 -4.43 -11.45
N ASN A 54 -16.65 -4.38 -11.59
CA ASN A 54 -15.89 -5.28 -12.46
C ASN A 54 -15.08 -6.24 -11.60
N ASP A 55 -15.38 -7.54 -11.68
CA ASP A 55 -14.68 -8.62 -10.96
C ASP A 55 -13.16 -8.62 -11.19
N SER A 56 -12.70 -8.02 -12.28
CA SER A 56 -11.29 -7.94 -12.67
C SER A 56 -10.52 -6.77 -12.04
N GLY A 57 -11.16 -5.84 -11.34
CA GLY A 57 -10.43 -4.72 -10.71
C GLY A 57 -9.81 -3.72 -11.69
N VAL A 58 -10.21 -3.76 -12.96
CA VAL A 58 -9.67 -2.95 -14.05
C VAL A 58 -10.78 -2.10 -14.67
N ILE A 59 -10.56 -0.79 -14.76
CA ILE A 59 -11.36 0.10 -15.61
C ILE A 59 -10.87 -0.12 -17.04
N VAL A 60 -11.64 -0.87 -17.83
CA VAL A 60 -11.33 -1.19 -19.22
C VAL A 60 -12.02 -0.16 -20.12
N LEU A 61 -11.27 0.81 -20.62
CA LEU A 61 -11.74 1.71 -21.68
C LEU A 61 -11.39 1.10 -23.03
N ASN A 62 -12.39 0.52 -23.71
CA ASN A 62 -12.23 -0.10 -25.01
C ASN A 62 -12.63 0.90 -26.11
N MET A 63 -11.64 1.36 -26.89
CA MET A 63 -11.83 2.26 -28.03
C MET A 63 -11.67 1.53 -29.38
N ILE A 64 -12.20 0.29 -29.49
CA ILE A 64 -12.24 -0.57 -30.70
C ILE A 64 -10.86 -1.07 -31.19
N MET A 65 -9.85 -0.18 -31.21
CA MET A 65 -8.47 -0.44 -31.64
C MET A 65 -7.47 -0.43 -30.47
N PHE A 66 -7.80 0.23 -29.36
CA PHE A 66 -6.96 0.28 -28.16
C PHE A 66 -7.78 0.00 -26.90
N THR A 67 -7.24 -0.84 -26.02
CA THR A 67 -7.81 -1.14 -24.71
C THR A 67 -6.90 -0.57 -23.65
N ILE A 68 -7.38 0.42 -22.88
CA ILE A 68 -6.64 1.00 -21.76
C ILE A 68 -7.23 0.44 -20.46
N GLN A 69 -6.38 -0.21 -19.69
CA GLN A 69 -6.72 -0.89 -18.45
C GLN A 69 -6.14 -0.13 -17.26
N PHE A 70 -6.96 0.62 -16.53
CA PHE A 70 -6.56 1.28 -15.29
C PHE A 70 -7.01 0.43 -14.08
N GLY A 71 -6.06 -0.26 -13.46
CA GLY A 71 -6.27 -0.96 -12.18
C GLY A 71 -5.36 -0.38 -11.12
N LEU A 72 -5.92 0.01 -9.97
CA LEU A 72 -5.13 0.35 -8.77
C LEU A 72 -5.35 -0.75 -7.73
N ALA A 73 -4.29 -1.53 -7.48
CA ALA A 73 -4.24 -2.53 -6.44
C ALA A 73 -3.34 -2.01 -5.31
N ILE A 74 -3.91 -1.81 -4.12
CA ILE A 74 -3.17 -1.41 -2.93
C ILE A 74 -3.03 -2.66 -2.05
N LYS A 75 -1.82 -3.21 -1.98
CA LYS A 75 -1.51 -4.32 -1.07
C LYS A 75 -0.93 -3.77 0.24
N MET A 76 -1.54 -4.15 1.35
CA MET A 76 -1.08 -3.82 2.71
C MET A 76 -0.62 -5.10 3.39
N ASN A 77 0.69 -5.26 3.54
CA ASN A 77 1.30 -6.41 4.20
C ASN A 77 1.62 -6.10 5.68
N PHE A 78 2.05 -7.09 6.47
CA PHE A 78 2.40 -6.88 7.88
C PHE A 78 3.46 -5.78 8.08
N THR A 79 4.42 -5.70 7.15
CA THR A 79 5.49 -4.69 7.17
C THR A 79 4.96 -3.26 6.98
N SER A 80 3.79 -3.08 6.34
CA SER A 80 3.14 -1.78 6.23
C SER A 80 2.73 -1.22 7.59
N ILE A 81 2.38 -2.07 8.56
CA ILE A 81 2.08 -1.66 9.94
C ILE A 81 3.33 -1.09 10.62
N ILE A 82 4.49 -1.72 10.37
CA ILE A 82 5.78 -1.24 10.86
C ILE A 82 6.13 0.10 10.18
N GLY A 83 5.91 0.22 8.88
CA GLY A 83 6.09 1.48 8.14
C GLY A 83 5.18 2.61 8.63
N LEU A 84 3.92 2.29 8.96
CA LEU A 84 2.97 3.22 9.58
C LEU A 84 3.42 3.65 10.98
N ALA A 85 3.87 2.71 11.80
CA ALA A 85 4.41 3.00 13.13
C ALA A 85 5.67 3.88 13.05
N GLY A 86 6.55 3.61 12.07
CA GLY A 86 7.71 4.43 11.76
C GLY A 86 7.31 5.84 11.33
N ALA A 87 6.35 5.98 10.41
CA ALA A 87 5.86 7.29 9.97
C ALA A 87 5.20 8.10 11.10
N TYR A 88 4.44 7.42 11.98
CA TYR A 88 3.92 8.04 13.20
C TYR A 88 5.06 8.52 14.12
N TYR A 89 6.10 7.71 14.28
CA TYR A 89 7.27 8.09 15.06
C TYR A 89 8.05 9.26 14.44
N PHE A 90 8.20 9.29 13.11
CA PHE A 90 8.78 10.43 12.38
C PHE A 90 7.96 11.71 12.61
N LEU A 91 6.63 11.63 12.54
CA LEU A 91 5.75 12.77 12.86
C LEU A 91 5.89 13.23 14.33
N ARG A 92 6.21 12.32 15.24
CA ARG A 92 6.45 12.61 16.65
C ARG A 92 7.83 13.20 16.93
N TYR A 93 8.88 12.77 16.22
CA TYR A 93 10.26 13.19 16.44
C TYR A 93 10.62 14.48 15.68
N LEU A 94 10.06 14.73 14.48
CA LEU A 94 10.10 16.03 13.78
C LEU A 94 9.09 17.04 14.37
N ARG A 95 8.87 16.97 15.68
CA ARG A 95 8.03 17.90 16.44
C ARG A 95 8.81 19.15 16.80
#